data_AF-A0A0M3Q9W8-F1
#
_entry.id   AF-A0A0M3Q9W8-F1
#
_cell.length_a   1.000
_cell.length_b   1.000
_cell.length_c   1.000
_cell.angle_alpha   90.00
_cell.angle_beta   90.00
_cell.angle_gamma   90.00
#
_symmetry.space_group_name_H-M   'P 1'
#
loop_
_entity.id
_entity.type
_entity.pdbx_description
1 polymer ?
#
loop_
_entity_poly.entity_id
_entity_poly.type
_entity_poly.pdbx_seq_one_letter_code
_entity_poly.pdbx_strand_id
1 'polypeptide(L)'
;MRRLWLLLAGLATALVGCSGGTDIPATVTVTVDPDAPETEAAADSSLETSTVAENDIFASQFHPCEVLTIEQLQEAGLGEIHENDSSIGWGAQGCSFYPQDLEATRGMWLVSSDLVDRKHIADQGLITLDWGTEANPMLYVHSMPGAGRQCEAAVDFNWGRLTVDYFETGEGWEPETICSDAVRILDNLLIELGES
;
A
#
# COMPACT_ATOMS: atom_id res chain seq x y z
N MET A 1 46.98 -43.35 -7.50
CA MET A 1 47.21 -42.06 -8.19
C MET A 1 46.44 -41.00 -7.38
N ARG A 2 47.02 -40.25 -6.42
CA ARG A 2 47.74 -38.95 -6.55
C ARG A 2 47.04 -38.04 -7.59
N ARG A 3 46.48 -36.84 -7.32
CA ARG A 3 46.80 -35.69 -6.41
C ARG A 3 45.51 -34.87 -6.20
N LEU A 4 45.06 -34.52 -4.98
CA LEU A 4 45.32 -33.28 -4.21
C LEU A 4 45.47 -31.98 -5.03
N TRP A 5 44.47 -31.08 -4.96
CA TRP A 5 44.60 -29.64 -5.17
C TRP A 5 43.71 -28.89 -4.18
N LEU A 6 44.35 -28.35 -3.14
CA LEU A 6 43.91 -27.21 -2.33
C LEU A 6 44.54 -25.96 -2.96
N LEU A 7 43.79 -24.88 -3.13
CA LEU A 7 44.36 -23.52 -3.16
C LEU A 7 43.34 -22.51 -2.60
N LEU A 8 43.73 -21.89 -1.49
CA LEU A 8 43.16 -20.70 -0.87
C LEU A 8 43.58 -19.42 -1.63
N ALA A 9 42.70 -18.42 -1.66
CA ALA A 9 42.96 -16.98 -1.46
C ALA A 9 41.58 -16.28 -1.50
N GLY A 10 41.11 -15.49 -0.54
CA GLY A 10 41.79 -14.60 0.38
C GLY A 10 41.72 -13.17 -0.15
N LEU A 11 40.63 -12.42 0.13
CA LEU A 11 40.66 -10.96 0.16
C LEU A 11 39.64 -10.42 1.17
N ALA A 12 40.17 -9.90 2.28
CA ALA A 12 39.46 -9.07 3.22
C ALA A 12 39.64 -7.60 2.80
N THR A 13 38.56 -6.84 2.77
CA THR A 13 38.61 -5.37 2.73
C THR A 13 37.79 -4.84 3.89
N ALA A 14 38.50 -4.31 4.87
CA ALA A 14 37.96 -3.45 5.91
C ALA A 14 37.78 -2.03 5.33
N LEU A 15 36.63 -1.42 5.59
CA LEU A 15 36.44 0.03 5.47
C LEU A 15 36.21 0.59 6.87
N VAL A 16 37.12 1.50 7.25
CA VAL A 16 37.10 2.32 8.46
C VAL A 16 36.91 3.77 8.02
N GLY A 17 36.09 4.52 8.75
CA GLY A 17 36.04 5.99 8.76
C GLY A 17 34.69 6.46 9.32
N CYS A 18 34.59 6.87 10.60
CA CYS A 18 34.77 8.26 11.12
C CYS A 18 33.80 9.24 10.45
N SER A 19 33.03 10.11 11.12
CA SER A 19 33.06 10.73 12.44
C SER A 19 31.64 11.30 12.67
N GLY A 20 31.08 11.31 13.88
CA GLY A 20 31.29 12.40 14.84
C GLY A 20 30.40 13.61 14.52
N GLY A 21 29.26 13.73 15.21
CA GLY A 21 28.33 14.85 15.09
C GLY A 21 27.21 14.71 16.10
N THR A 22 27.51 15.06 17.35
CA THR A 22 26.54 15.27 18.42
C THR A 22 25.78 16.57 18.11
N ASP A 23 24.54 16.46 17.67
CA ASP A 23 23.60 17.59 17.70
C ASP A 23 22.60 17.36 18.82
N ILE A 24 22.76 18.18 19.85
CA ILE A 24 21.87 18.33 20.98
C ILE A 24 20.63 19.06 20.43
N PRO A 25 19.41 18.48 20.48
CA PRO A 25 18.23 19.29 20.24
C PRO A 25 18.09 20.28 21.40
N ALA A 26 18.17 21.57 21.06
CA ALA A 26 17.95 22.66 22.00
C ALA A 26 16.54 22.56 22.60
N THR A 27 16.49 22.38 23.91
CA THR A 27 15.26 22.51 24.70
C THR A 27 14.74 23.93 24.57
N VAL A 28 13.63 24.13 23.85
CA VAL A 28 12.89 25.38 23.87
C VAL A 28 12.08 25.42 25.16
N THR A 29 12.57 26.14 26.16
CA THR A 29 11.79 26.48 27.35
C THR A 29 10.75 27.53 26.96
N VAL A 30 9.50 27.11 26.80
CA VAL A 30 8.36 28.04 26.77
C VAL A 30 8.09 28.45 28.22
N THR A 31 8.45 29.68 28.57
CA THR A 31 8.04 30.31 29.81
C THR A 31 6.54 30.62 29.70
N VAL A 32 5.69 29.80 30.34
CA VAL A 32 4.28 30.15 30.56
C VAL A 32 4.21 30.93 31.85
N ASP A 33 3.92 32.23 31.76
CA ASP A 33 3.60 33.07 32.91
C ASP A 33 2.19 32.67 33.42
N PRO A 34 2.02 32.39 34.73
CA PRO A 34 0.76 31.87 35.26
C PRO A 34 -0.17 33.01 35.66
N ASP A 35 -1.11 33.36 34.79
CA ASP A 35 -2.32 34.08 35.22
C ASP A 35 -3.56 33.32 34.72
N ALA A 36 -4.09 32.49 35.61
CA ALA A 36 -5.47 32.02 35.54
C ALA A 36 -6.42 33.16 35.92
N PRO A 37 -7.66 33.17 35.39
CA PRO A 37 -8.70 32.52 36.17
C PRO A 37 -9.60 31.58 35.36
N GLU A 38 -10.09 30.56 36.07
CA GLU A 38 -11.10 29.59 35.67
C GLU A 38 -12.38 30.27 35.16
N THR A 39 -12.95 29.76 34.07
CA THR A 39 -14.40 29.77 33.84
C THR A 39 -14.76 28.55 33.00
N GLU A 40 -15.65 27.73 33.56
CA GLU A 40 -16.14 26.47 33.02
C GLU A 40 -17.06 26.64 31.80
N ALA A 41 -17.07 25.57 30.99
CA ALA A 41 -18.19 25.06 30.22
C ALA A 41 -18.67 25.83 28.97
N ALA A 42 -18.25 25.33 27.81
CA ALA A 42 -19.20 24.85 26.81
C ALA A 42 -18.50 23.77 25.96
N ALA A 43 -19.14 22.61 25.87
CA ALA A 43 -18.78 21.56 24.94
C ALA A 43 -18.80 22.12 23.52
N ASP A 44 -17.63 22.20 22.90
CA ASP A 44 -17.54 22.27 21.45
C ASP A 44 -16.95 20.96 20.97
N SER A 45 -17.80 20.22 20.27
CA SER A 45 -17.52 18.96 19.63
C SER A 45 -16.53 19.25 18.51
N SER A 46 -15.24 19.32 18.85
CA SER A 46 -14.17 19.11 17.89
C SER A 46 -14.24 17.64 17.47
N LEU A 47 -15.16 17.37 16.54
CA LEU A 47 -14.84 16.42 15.48
C LEU A 47 -13.51 16.93 14.92
N GLU A 48 -12.42 16.30 15.31
CA GLU A 48 -11.23 16.25 14.48
C GLU A 48 -11.63 15.47 13.23
N THR A 49 -12.40 16.11 12.35
CA THR A 49 -12.25 15.88 10.92
C THR A 49 -10.78 16.16 10.69
N SER A 50 -9.99 15.10 10.62
CA SER A 50 -8.67 15.12 10.04
C SER A 50 -8.85 15.76 8.67
N THR A 51 -8.61 17.06 8.63
CA THR A 51 -8.47 17.78 7.39
C THR A 51 -7.20 17.21 6.79
N VAL A 52 -7.36 16.28 5.86
CA VAL A 52 -6.34 16.02 4.83
C VAL A 52 -6.19 17.37 4.12
N ALA A 53 -5.36 18.23 4.71
CA ALA A 53 -5.15 19.59 4.27
C ALA A 53 -4.23 19.55 3.05
N GLU A 54 -4.81 19.83 1.88
CA GLU A 54 -4.20 20.46 0.69
C GLU A 54 -2.89 19.87 0.13
N ASN A 55 -2.54 18.63 0.46
CA ASN A 55 -1.61 17.84 -0.33
C ASN A 55 -2.45 16.86 -1.13
N ASP A 56 -2.55 17.10 -2.44
CA ASP A 56 -3.07 16.11 -3.39
C ASP A 56 -2.27 14.83 -3.19
N ILE A 57 -2.87 13.84 -2.53
CA ILE A 57 -2.24 12.57 -2.22
C ILE A 57 -1.81 11.85 -3.50
N PHE A 58 -2.49 12.14 -4.61
CA PHE A 58 -2.18 11.60 -5.92
C PHE A 58 -1.11 12.42 -6.66
N ALA A 59 -0.42 13.34 -6.00
CA ALA A 59 0.75 14.00 -6.55
C ALA A 59 2.01 13.11 -6.54
N SER A 60 2.05 12.07 -5.69
CA SER A 60 3.17 11.14 -5.59
C SER A 60 2.76 9.77 -5.05
N GLN A 61 3.62 8.77 -5.19
CA GLN A 61 3.45 7.47 -4.55
C GLN A 61 3.28 7.62 -3.03
N PHE A 62 2.37 6.85 -2.44
CA PHE A 62 2.04 6.87 -1.02
C PHE A 62 1.79 5.46 -0.48
N HIS A 63 1.97 5.24 0.83
CA HIS A 63 1.62 3.96 1.44
C HIS A 63 0.13 3.94 1.83
N PRO A 64 -0.73 3.09 1.22
CA PRO A 64 -2.18 3.14 1.47
C PRO A 64 -2.55 2.97 2.95
N CYS A 65 -1.88 2.08 3.67
CA CYS A 65 -2.11 1.87 5.11
C CYS A 65 -1.57 2.96 6.05
N GLU A 66 -0.79 3.93 5.56
CA GLU A 66 -0.39 5.08 6.37
C GLU A 66 -1.36 6.26 6.22
N VAL A 67 -2.12 6.25 5.12
CA VAL A 67 -3.06 7.32 4.75
C VAL A 67 -4.47 6.97 5.20
N LEU A 68 -4.92 5.77 4.88
CA LEU A 68 -6.27 5.31 5.19
C LEU A 68 -6.32 4.73 6.59
N THR A 69 -7.39 5.02 7.31
CA THR A 69 -7.66 4.36 8.59
C THR A 69 -8.08 2.91 8.37
N ILE A 70 -7.95 2.08 9.40
CA ILE A 70 -8.42 0.68 9.36
C ILE A 70 -9.93 0.61 9.09
N GLU A 71 -10.71 1.56 9.60
CA GLU A 71 -12.16 1.64 9.36
C GLU A 71 -12.45 1.84 7.88
N GLN A 72 -11.79 2.80 7.23
CA GLN A 72 -11.94 3.06 5.79
C GLN A 72 -11.50 1.86 4.93
N LEU A 73 -10.39 1.22 5.29
CA LEU A 73 -9.92 0.01 4.62
C LEU A 73 -10.95 -1.13 4.73
N GLN A 74 -11.58 -1.29 5.89
CA GLN A 74 -12.62 -2.29 6.10
C GLN A 74 -13.93 -1.95 5.37
N GLU A 75 -14.33 -0.68 5.35
CA GLU A 75 -15.48 -0.19 4.58
C GLU A 75 -15.27 -0.41 3.08
N ALA A 76 -14.03 -0.31 2.59
CA ALA A 76 -13.71 -0.66 1.21
C ALA A 76 -13.87 -2.15 0.89
N GLY A 77 -13.98 -3.02 1.90
CA GLY A 77 -14.21 -4.46 1.76
C GLY A 77 -13.02 -5.34 2.13
N LEU A 78 -11.98 -4.75 2.74
CA LEU A 78 -10.86 -5.52 3.30
C LEU A 78 -11.23 -6.07 4.68
N GLY A 79 -10.61 -7.18 5.07
CA GLY A 79 -10.78 -7.76 6.40
C GLY A 79 -9.75 -7.23 7.39
N GLU A 80 -9.29 -8.12 8.27
CA GLU A 80 -8.22 -7.79 9.21
C GLU A 80 -6.88 -7.64 8.49
N ILE A 81 -6.07 -6.70 8.97
CA ILE A 81 -4.72 -6.51 8.46
C ILE A 81 -3.85 -7.73 8.78
N HIS A 82 -3.17 -8.25 7.76
CA HIS A 82 -2.24 -9.36 7.88
C HIS A 82 -0.81 -8.84 8.11
N GLU A 83 -0.34 -7.94 7.24
CA GLU A 83 1.00 -7.37 7.30
C GLU A 83 1.00 -5.90 6.84
N ASN A 84 1.67 -5.05 7.63
CA ASN A 84 1.70 -3.58 7.46
C ASN A 84 2.85 -3.06 6.60
N ASP A 85 3.93 -3.84 6.45
CA ASP A 85 5.12 -3.46 5.69
C ASP A 85 5.49 -4.63 4.79
N SER A 86 4.56 -4.96 3.89
CA SER A 86 4.93 -5.86 2.82
C SER A 86 5.89 -5.10 1.92
N SER A 87 7.16 -5.52 1.90
CA SER A 87 8.02 -5.21 0.76
C SER A 87 7.49 -6.05 -0.40
N ILE A 88 6.54 -5.49 -1.13
CA ILE A 88 5.80 -6.18 -2.21
C ILE A 88 6.70 -6.39 -3.45
N GLY A 89 7.89 -5.77 -3.46
CA GLY A 89 8.80 -5.78 -4.59
C GLY A 89 8.60 -4.56 -5.49
N TRP A 90 9.54 -4.34 -6.41
CA TRP A 90 9.49 -3.28 -7.43
C TRP A 90 9.32 -1.84 -6.89
N GLY A 91 9.67 -1.60 -5.62
CA GLY A 91 9.47 -0.31 -4.98
C GLY A 91 8.00 0.01 -4.65
N ALA A 92 7.11 -0.98 -4.74
CA ALA A 92 5.74 -0.86 -4.30
C ALA A 92 5.67 -0.67 -2.77
N GLN A 93 4.69 0.11 -2.33
CA GLN A 93 4.39 0.42 -0.94
C GLN A 93 2.98 -0.06 -0.63
N GLY A 94 2.81 -0.88 0.40
CA GLY A 94 1.50 -1.44 0.67
C GLY A 94 1.46 -2.46 1.77
N CYS A 95 0.26 -2.98 1.94
CA CYS A 95 -0.12 -3.82 3.05
C CYS A 95 -1.05 -4.94 2.58
N SER A 96 -1.02 -6.05 3.32
CA SER A 96 -1.84 -7.22 3.03
C SER A 96 -2.93 -7.42 4.07
N PHE A 97 -4.05 -7.99 3.64
CA PHE A 97 -5.25 -8.19 4.44
C PHE A 97 -5.81 -9.59 4.23
N TYR A 98 -6.38 -10.12 5.29
CA TYR A 98 -7.31 -11.23 5.15
C TYR A 98 -8.61 -10.74 4.48
N PRO A 99 -9.30 -11.61 3.73
CA PRO A 99 -10.68 -11.39 3.35
C PRO A 99 -11.60 -11.23 4.58
N GLN A 100 -12.71 -10.51 4.43
CA GLN A 100 -13.72 -10.37 5.49
C GLN A 100 -14.37 -11.70 5.88
N ASP A 101 -14.51 -12.61 4.91
CA ASP A 101 -15.00 -13.97 5.12
C ASP A 101 -13.94 -14.98 4.66
N LEU A 102 -13.16 -15.48 5.63
CA LEU A 102 -12.12 -16.48 5.42
C LEU A 102 -12.66 -17.87 5.06
N GLU A 103 -13.92 -18.16 5.38
CA GLU A 103 -14.56 -19.42 4.98
C GLU A 103 -14.97 -19.37 3.51
N ALA A 104 -15.46 -18.20 3.07
CA ALA A 104 -15.78 -17.94 1.69
C ALA A 104 -14.57 -17.64 0.82
N THR A 105 -13.47 -17.07 1.33
CA THR A 105 -12.34 -16.63 0.49
C THR A 105 -11.02 -17.03 1.15
N ARG A 106 -10.24 -17.89 0.49
CA ARG A 106 -9.00 -18.49 1.06
C ARG A 106 -7.74 -17.91 0.43
N GLY A 107 -7.65 -16.59 0.43
CA GLY A 107 -6.49 -15.88 -0.08
C GLY A 107 -6.13 -14.69 0.77
N MET A 108 -5.36 -13.79 0.18
CA MET A 108 -5.00 -12.51 0.78
C MET A 108 -5.23 -11.41 -0.24
N TRP A 109 -5.74 -10.30 0.26
CA TRP A 109 -5.76 -9.04 -0.47
C TRP A 109 -4.45 -8.33 -0.24
N LEU A 110 -4.02 -7.60 -1.24
CA LEU A 110 -2.88 -6.70 -1.18
C LEU A 110 -3.33 -5.37 -1.74
N VAL A 111 -3.11 -4.29 -0.99
CA VAL A 111 -3.37 -2.93 -1.45
C VAL A 111 -2.04 -2.22 -1.54
N SER A 112 -1.70 -1.72 -2.71
CA SER A 112 -0.38 -1.15 -2.95
C SER A 112 -0.40 0.02 -3.91
N SER A 113 0.58 0.91 -3.75
CA SER A 113 0.95 1.85 -4.79
C SER A 113 2.34 1.51 -5.34
N ASP A 114 2.52 1.66 -6.64
CA ASP A 114 3.80 1.44 -7.30
C ASP A 114 4.06 2.46 -8.42
N LEU A 115 5.28 2.47 -8.95
CA LEU A 115 5.72 3.40 -10.00
C LEU A 115 5.60 2.81 -11.41
N VAL A 116 4.86 1.71 -11.56
CA VAL A 116 4.64 1.01 -12.82
C VAL A 116 3.39 1.58 -13.49
N ASP A 117 3.43 1.74 -14.81
CA ASP A 117 2.26 2.15 -15.59
C ASP A 117 1.65 0.95 -16.35
N ARG A 118 0.42 1.10 -16.83
CA ARG A 118 -0.24 0.06 -17.63
C ARG A 118 0.56 -0.32 -18.88
N LYS A 119 1.33 0.60 -19.44
CA LYS A 119 2.19 0.33 -20.61
C LYS A 119 3.28 -0.68 -20.25
N HIS A 120 3.93 -0.53 -19.10
CA HIS A 120 4.95 -1.45 -18.63
C HIS A 120 4.38 -2.87 -18.47
N ILE A 121 3.19 -3.01 -17.91
CA ILE A 121 2.48 -4.30 -17.77
C ILE A 121 2.22 -4.92 -19.16
N ALA A 122 1.73 -4.13 -20.11
CA ALA A 122 1.52 -4.59 -21.48
C ALA A 122 2.84 -4.99 -22.19
N ASP A 123 3.93 -4.25 -21.96
CA ASP A 123 5.25 -4.54 -22.52
C ASP A 123 5.85 -5.85 -21.97
N GLN A 124 5.41 -6.30 -20.79
CA GLN A 124 5.71 -7.63 -20.23
C GLN A 124 4.85 -8.76 -20.84
N GLY A 125 3.95 -8.44 -21.77
CA GLY A 125 3.07 -9.41 -22.43
C GLY A 125 1.84 -9.78 -21.60
N LEU A 126 1.54 -9.04 -20.54
CA LEU A 126 0.33 -9.23 -19.73
C LEU A 126 -0.86 -8.55 -20.40
N ILE A 127 -2.01 -9.22 -20.39
CA ILE A 127 -3.25 -8.70 -20.99
C ILE A 127 -4.00 -7.89 -19.92
N THR A 128 -4.19 -6.61 -20.21
CA THR A 128 -5.04 -5.72 -19.40
C THR A 128 -6.42 -5.61 -20.03
N LEU A 129 -7.47 -5.67 -19.23
CA LEU A 129 -8.87 -5.55 -19.64
C LEU A 129 -9.48 -4.33 -18.96
N ASP A 130 -10.14 -3.47 -19.73
CA ASP A 130 -10.86 -2.32 -19.18
C ASP A 130 -12.04 -2.80 -18.33
N TRP A 131 -12.14 -2.28 -17.11
CA TRP A 131 -13.14 -2.69 -16.12
C TRP A 131 -13.77 -1.48 -15.40
N GLY A 132 -13.61 -0.30 -15.99
CA GLY A 132 -14.08 0.98 -15.47
C GLY A 132 -15.52 0.95 -14.96
N THR A 133 -15.74 1.64 -13.85
CA THR A 133 -17.08 1.94 -13.32
C THR A 133 -17.55 3.29 -13.87
N GLU A 134 -18.78 3.70 -13.53
CA GLU A 134 -19.27 5.04 -13.88
C GLU A 134 -18.47 6.14 -13.17
N ALA A 135 -18.06 5.89 -11.92
CA ALA A 135 -17.23 6.80 -11.13
C ALA A 135 -15.76 6.75 -11.58
N ASN A 136 -15.22 5.56 -11.80
CA ASN A 136 -13.81 5.35 -12.11
C ASN A 136 -13.63 4.64 -13.47
N PRO A 137 -13.79 5.36 -14.60
CA PRO A 137 -13.76 4.77 -15.94
C PRO A 137 -12.36 4.27 -16.35
N MET A 138 -11.32 4.68 -15.63
CA MET A 138 -9.93 4.33 -15.90
C MET A 138 -9.49 3.01 -15.24
N LEU A 139 -10.34 2.38 -14.42
CA LEU A 139 -10.02 1.09 -13.82
C LEU A 139 -9.82 0.03 -14.89
N TYR A 140 -8.80 -0.78 -14.69
CA TYR A 140 -8.54 -1.97 -15.48
C TYR A 140 -8.13 -3.11 -14.55
N VAL A 141 -8.24 -4.33 -15.07
CA VAL A 141 -7.64 -5.49 -14.41
C VAL A 141 -6.62 -6.12 -15.33
N HIS A 142 -5.72 -6.89 -14.75
CA HIS A 142 -5.02 -7.91 -15.50
C HIS A 142 -4.97 -9.21 -14.72
N SER A 143 -5.06 -10.31 -15.47
CA SER A 143 -4.80 -11.64 -14.94
C SER A 143 -3.41 -12.05 -15.37
N MET A 144 -2.65 -12.65 -14.47
CA MET A 144 -1.32 -13.19 -14.80
C MET A 144 -1.48 -14.57 -15.46
N PRO A 145 -1.19 -14.70 -16.78
CA PRO A 145 -1.34 -15.98 -17.47
C PRO A 145 -0.38 -17.01 -16.87
N GLY A 146 -0.91 -18.13 -16.38
CA GLY A 146 -0.11 -19.22 -15.80
C GLY A 146 0.19 -19.08 -14.30
N ALA A 147 -0.05 -17.93 -13.68
CA ALA A 147 -0.08 -17.76 -12.22
C ALA A 147 -1.50 -17.96 -11.69
N GLY A 148 -2.20 -18.97 -12.21
CA GLY A 148 -3.64 -19.14 -12.07
C GLY A 148 -4.12 -18.85 -10.66
N ARG A 149 -5.24 -18.11 -10.57
CA ARG A 149 -5.90 -17.64 -9.33
C ARG A 149 -5.30 -16.36 -8.73
N GLN A 150 -4.86 -15.44 -9.57
CA GLN A 150 -4.50 -14.09 -9.17
C GLN A 150 -5.21 -13.09 -10.08
N CYS A 151 -5.69 -12.00 -9.48
CA CYS A 151 -6.19 -10.85 -10.20
C CYS A 151 -5.65 -9.59 -9.55
N GLU A 152 -5.31 -8.62 -10.39
CA GLU A 152 -4.89 -7.29 -10.00
C GLU A 152 -5.83 -6.29 -10.68
N ALA A 153 -6.56 -5.52 -9.87
CA ALA A 153 -7.24 -4.32 -10.31
C ALA A 153 -6.31 -3.13 -10.11
N ALA A 154 -6.30 -2.20 -11.06
CA ALA A 154 -5.41 -1.05 -11.02
C ALA A 154 -6.04 0.20 -11.63
N VAL A 155 -5.57 1.35 -11.16
CA VAL A 155 -5.80 2.67 -11.77
C VAL A 155 -4.47 3.42 -11.86
N ASP A 156 -4.21 4.00 -13.02
CA ASP A 156 -2.98 4.75 -13.28
C ASP A 156 -3.14 6.22 -12.88
N PHE A 157 -2.09 6.76 -12.29
CA PHE A 157 -1.87 8.18 -12.01
C PHE A 157 -0.61 8.68 -12.74
N ASN A 158 -0.36 9.99 -12.71
CA ASN A 158 0.81 10.57 -13.36
C ASN A 158 2.16 10.05 -12.82
N TRP A 159 2.19 9.54 -11.59
CA TRP A 159 3.40 9.03 -10.94
C TRP A 159 3.52 7.51 -10.93
N GLY A 160 2.48 6.77 -11.33
CA GLY A 160 2.42 5.32 -11.13
C GLY A 160 0.99 4.82 -11.06
N ARG A 161 0.67 3.95 -10.10
CA ARG A 161 -0.67 3.37 -9.96
C ARG A 161 -1.00 2.97 -8.53
N LEU A 162 -2.30 2.84 -8.26
CA LEU A 162 -2.86 2.19 -7.08
C LEU A 162 -3.45 0.84 -7.53
N THR A 163 -3.17 -0.22 -6.76
CA THR A 163 -3.58 -1.59 -7.08
C THR A 163 -4.28 -2.27 -5.91
N VAL A 164 -5.17 -3.20 -6.26
CA VAL A 164 -5.72 -4.20 -5.35
C VAL A 164 -5.51 -5.56 -5.99
N ASP A 165 -4.66 -6.37 -5.34
CA ASP A 165 -4.32 -7.71 -5.81
C ASP A 165 -4.94 -8.76 -4.91
N TYR A 166 -5.31 -9.88 -5.51
CA TYR A 166 -5.71 -11.07 -4.78
C TYR A 166 -4.77 -12.23 -5.05
N PHE A 167 -4.30 -12.85 -3.98
CA PHE A 167 -3.49 -14.06 -4.02
C PHE A 167 -4.28 -15.22 -3.40
N GLU A 168 -4.82 -16.09 -4.25
CA GLU A 168 -5.49 -17.31 -3.80
C GLU A 168 -4.49 -18.32 -3.22
N THR A 169 -4.82 -18.90 -2.06
CA THR A 169 -4.02 -19.97 -1.43
C THR A 169 -4.71 -21.34 -1.42
N GLY A 170 -5.99 -21.40 -1.79
CA GLY A 170 -6.82 -22.61 -1.87
C GLY A 170 -7.18 -23.06 -3.28
N GLU A 171 -8.00 -24.10 -3.38
CA GLU A 171 -8.59 -24.58 -4.62
C GLU A 171 -9.95 -23.90 -4.86
N GLY A 172 -10.10 -23.25 -6.02
CA GLY A 172 -11.43 -23.06 -6.62
C GLY A 172 -12.03 -21.68 -6.51
N TRP A 173 -11.53 -20.76 -7.34
CA TRP A 173 -12.26 -19.53 -7.67
C TRP A 173 -12.13 -19.23 -9.16
N GLU A 174 -13.25 -18.77 -9.73
CA GLU A 174 -13.30 -18.29 -11.11
C GLU A 174 -12.66 -16.90 -11.17
N PRO A 175 -11.74 -16.63 -12.11
CA PRO A 175 -11.06 -15.34 -12.24
C PRO A 175 -12.03 -14.15 -12.28
N GLU A 176 -13.19 -14.31 -12.91
CA GLU A 176 -14.21 -13.26 -13.01
C GLU A 176 -14.73 -12.80 -11.64
N THR A 177 -14.88 -13.72 -10.68
CA THR A 177 -15.34 -13.37 -9.33
C THR A 177 -14.27 -12.59 -8.60
N ILE A 178 -13.04 -13.09 -8.59
CA ILE A 178 -11.92 -12.43 -7.89
C ILE A 178 -11.67 -11.04 -8.49
N CYS A 179 -11.63 -10.92 -9.81
CA CYS A 179 -11.41 -9.63 -10.46
C CYS A 179 -12.53 -8.64 -10.17
N SER A 180 -13.79 -9.11 -10.11
CA SER A 180 -14.91 -8.24 -9.74
C SER A 180 -14.78 -7.70 -8.32
N ASP A 181 -14.31 -8.53 -7.37
CA ASP A 181 -14.09 -8.06 -5.99
C ASP A 181 -12.90 -7.12 -5.88
N ALA A 182 -11.79 -7.39 -6.58
CA ALA A 182 -10.64 -6.50 -6.65
C ALA A 182 -11.03 -5.11 -7.18
N VAL A 183 -11.82 -5.07 -8.26
CA VAL A 183 -12.35 -3.82 -8.83
C VAL A 183 -13.23 -3.10 -7.85
N ARG A 184 -14.18 -3.79 -7.20
CA ARG A 184 -15.08 -3.19 -6.21
C ARG A 184 -14.31 -2.59 -5.03
N ILE A 185 -13.30 -3.31 -4.51
CA ILE A 185 -12.48 -2.82 -3.40
C ILE A 185 -11.70 -1.59 -3.84
N LEU A 186 -11.06 -1.61 -5.01
CA LEU A 186 -10.31 -0.46 -5.51
C LEU A 186 -11.20 0.76 -5.77
N ASP A 187 -12.39 0.57 -6.34
CA ASP A 187 -13.39 1.62 -6.56
C ASP A 187 -13.80 2.28 -5.23
N ASN A 188 -14.03 1.48 -4.19
CA ASN A 188 -14.34 2.00 -2.86
C ASN A 188 -13.15 2.74 -2.21
N LEU A 189 -11.92 2.22 -2.37
CA LEU A 189 -10.72 2.91 -1.85
C LEU A 189 -10.53 4.28 -2.49
N LEU A 190 -10.82 4.41 -3.79
CA LEU A 190 -10.76 5.70 -4.48
C LEU A 190 -11.76 6.70 -3.87
N ILE A 191 -12.98 6.26 -3.57
CA ILE A 191 -13.98 7.07 -2.87
C ILE A 191 -13.47 7.54 -1.50
N GLU A 192 -12.88 6.63 -0.71
CA GLU A 192 -12.31 6.96 0.61
C GLU A 192 -11.13 7.95 0.54
N LEU A 193 -10.39 7.93 -0.57
CA LEU A 193 -9.28 8.85 -0.84
C LEU A 193 -9.74 10.18 -1.48
N GLY A 194 -11.03 10.33 -1.78
CA GLY A 194 -11.62 11.54 -2.35
C GLY A 194 -11.62 11.61 -3.88
N GLU A 195 -11.36 10.51 -4.57
CA GLU A 195 -11.53 10.36 -6.02
C GLU A 195 -12.93 9.80 -6.32
N SER A 196 -13.72 10.51 -7.13
CA SER A 196 -15.07 10.10 -7.54
C SER A 196 -15.49 10.68 -8.89
#